data_AF-A0AAU9JSH7-F1
#
_entry.id   AF-A0AAU9JSH7-F1
#
_cell.length_a   1.000
_cell.length_b   1.000
_cell.length_c   1.000
_cell.angle_alpha   90.00
_cell.angle_beta   90.00
_cell.angle_gamma   90.00
#
_symmetry.space_group_name_H-M   'P 1'
#
loop_
_entity.id
_entity.type
_entity.pdbx_description
1 polymer ?
#
loop_
_entity_poly.entity_id
_entity_poly.type
_entity_poly.pdbx_seq_one_letter_code
_entity_poly.pdbx_strand_id
1 'polypeptide(L)'
;MEGILECPVCAEQYDRSGHLPLVLICGHTLCKRCATNLHKTTGKITCPLDRKPDNRQIQQISHSFHILDLIEHISDMSQTLKYLKLPPSERLIAMQKQAEENLEKCKDHIGLVTTRIAEIREKKEKTLAEINESFSVWKQALEDRQQTLETEVMNIAAEEIEKFEGVKNETQELFDGANITIEHLLNATEEDIASEDVKPISQLPDLPTVDMKLKFVIDLENAEHFIKHIGKIGKWSVTAPIECDNYTNVTYWMVPSCCSQYYCCNKCHDKRESHPWAYANRMVCMFCEKEQDYRKLPNHCEFCNEYHKGVVSK
;
A
#
# COMPACT_ATOMS: atom_id res chain seq x y z
N MET A 1 -22.81 44.12 23.18
CA MET A 1 -22.64 42.67 23.45
C MET A 1 -22.30 42.02 22.11
N GLU A 2 -21.15 42.41 21.55
CA GLU A 2 -20.84 42.27 20.12
C GLU A 2 -19.60 41.40 19.95
N GLY A 3 -19.62 40.48 18.97
CA GLY A 3 -18.43 39.82 18.44
C GLY A 3 -18.09 38.40 18.91
N ILE A 4 -18.92 37.72 19.71
CA ILE A 4 -18.59 36.34 20.18
C ILE A 4 -18.54 35.31 19.03
N LEU A 5 -19.30 35.55 17.95
CA LEU A 5 -19.45 34.64 16.81
C LEU A 5 -18.63 35.06 15.58
N GLU A 6 -17.84 36.12 15.69
CA GLU A 6 -17.07 36.71 14.59
C GLU A 6 -15.60 36.79 14.96
N CYS A 7 -14.74 36.77 13.94
CA CYS A 7 -13.32 36.93 14.12
C CYS A 7 -12.97 38.40 14.43
N PRO A 8 -12.25 38.71 15.53
CA PRO A 8 -11.91 40.09 15.88
C PRO A 8 -10.89 40.75 14.93
N VAL A 9 -10.32 39.98 13.99
CA VAL A 9 -9.33 40.48 13.02
C VAL A 9 -9.95 40.79 11.67
N CYS A 10 -10.82 39.91 11.15
CA CYS A 10 -11.44 40.11 9.83
C CYS A 10 -12.93 40.43 9.89
N ALA A 11 -13.55 40.43 11.08
CA ALA A 11 -14.98 40.63 11.30
C ALA A 11 -15.89 39.65 10.53
N GLU A 12 -15.34 38.51 10.08
CA GLU A 12 -16.11 37.46 9.41
C GLU A 12 -16.65 36.46 10.44
N GLN A 13 -17.84 35.94 10.19
CA GLN A 13 -18.47 34.90 11.01
C GLN A 13 -17.67 33.59 10.94
N TYR A 14 -17.60 32.85 12.05
CA TYR A 14 -16.93 31.55 12.07
C TYR A 14 -17.69 30.48 11.27
N ASP A 15 -16.97 29.62 10.56
CA ASP A 15 -17.53 28.55 9.71
C ASP A 15 -16.64 27.29 9.68
N ARG A 16 -17.11 26.21 9.02
CA ARG A 16 -16.38 24.94 8.89
C ARG A 16 -15.36 24.89 7.74
N SER A 17 -15.27 25.91 6.89
CA SER A 17 -14.49 25.86 5.65
C SER A 17 -13.26 26.79 5.67
N GLY A 18 -13.47 28.08 5.88
CA GLY A 18 -12.44 29.13 5.75
C GLY A 18 -12.20 29.91 7.04
N HIS A 19 -13.21 30.06 7.89
CA HIS A 19 -13.17 30.83 9.13
C HIS A 19 -13.30 29.92 10.35
N LEU A 20 -12.56 28.82 10.37
CA LEU A 20 -12.62 27.87 11.49
C LEU A 20 -12.08 28.52 12.79
N PRO A 21 -12.83 28.52 13.90
CA PRO A 21 -12.47 29.21 15.14
C PRO A 21 -11.35 28.49 15.89
N LEU A 22 -10.21 29.16 16.08
CA LEU A 22 -9.05 28.70 16.83
C LEU A 22 -8.95 29.42 18.18
N VAL A 23 -8.87 28.66 19.27
CA VAL A 23 -8.77 29.17 20.64
C VAL A 23 -7.31 29.25 21.08
N LEU A 24 -6.82 30.48 21.20
CA LEU A 24 -5.47 30.75 21.67
C LEU A 24 -5.28 30.37 23.15
N ILE A 25 -4.04 30.23 23.61
CA ILE A 25 -3.72 29.90 25.02
C ILE A 25 -4.36 30.89 25.99
N CYS A 26 -4.48 32.15 25.58
CA CYS A 26 -5.12 33.19 26.38
C CYS A 26 -6.65 33.11 26.47
N GLY A 27 -7.28 32.16 25.76
CA GLY A 27 -8.73 31.95 25.73
C GLY A 27 -9.47 32.74 24.64
N HIS A 28 -8.79 33.65 23.93
CA HIS A 28 -9.37 34.39 22.82
C HIS A 28 -9.42 33.56 21.54
N THR A 29 -10.46 33.77 20.73
CA THR A 29 -10.69 33.04 19.49
C THR A 29 -10.33 33.88 18.27
N LEU A 30 -9.64 33.28 17.29
CA LEU A 30 -9.35 33.84 15.96
C LEU A 30 -9.70 32.84 14.87
N CYS A 31 -10.03 33.28 13.67
CA CYS A 31 -10.25 32.32 12.59
C CYS A 31 -8.90 31.77 12.07
N LYS A 32 -8.90 30.50 11.60
CA LYS A 32 -7.71 29.80 11.10
C LYS A 32 -6.97 30.61 10.03
N ARG A 33 -7.69 31.28 9.15
CA ARG A 33 -7.13 32.16 8.12
C ARG A 33 -6.34 33.33 8.74
N CYS A 34 -6.93 34.06 9.69
CA CYS A 34 -6.27 35.19 10.35
C CYS A 34 -5.07 34.75 11.21
N ALA A 35 -5.19 33.66 11.96
CA ALA A 35 -4.06 33.11 12.71
C ALA A 35 -2.90 32.70 11.79
N THR A 36 -3.22 32.12 10.63
CA THR A 36 -2.22 31.76 9.61
C THR A 36 -1.52 32.98 9.04
N ASN A 37 -2.27 34.04 8.73
CA ASN A 37 -1.69 35.28 8.20
C ASN A 37 -0.82 35.99 9.23
N LEU A 38 -1.23 36.06 10.49
CA LEU A 38 -0.44 36.65 11.58
C LEU A 38 0.89 35.91 11.77
N HIS A 39 0.86 34.57 11.75
CA HIS A 39 2.06 33.75 11.85
C HIS A 39 3.00 33.96 10.65
N LYS A 40 2.47 34.06 9.42
CA LYS A 40 3.26 34.33 8.21
C LYS A 40 3.95 35.70 8.25
N THR A 41 3.26 36.74 8.73
CA THR A 41 3.79 38.12 8.72
C THR A 41 4.79 38.37 9.84
N THR A 42 4.62 37.74 11.01
CA THR A 42 5.40 38.08 12.22
C THR A 42 6.22 36.92 12.77
N GLY A 43 6.13 35.72 12.17
CA GLY A 43 6.83 34.50 12.60
C GLY A 43 6.26 33.86 13.88
N LYS A 44 5.36 34.54 14.60
CA LYS A 44 4.72 34.05 15.84
C LYS A 44 3.27 34.48 15.90
N ILE A 45 2.42 33.73 16.60
CA ILE A 45 1.03 34.15 16.79
C ILE A 45 0.98 34.97 18.06
N THR A 46 0.67 36.25 17.94
CA THR A 46 0.43 37.13 19.08
C THR A 46 -1.04 37.49 19.08
N CYS A 47 -1.75 37.22 20.18
CA CYS A 47 -3.17 37.52 20.26
C CYS A 47 -3.40 39.03 20.02
N PRO A 48 -4.28 39.43 19.09
CA PRO A 48 -4.54 40.83 18.82
C PRO A 48 -5.33 41.52 19.93
N LEU A 49 -6.00 40.76 20.80
CA LEU A 49 -6.84 41.29 21.89
C LEU A 49 -6.03 41.58 23.15
N ASP A 50 -5.16 40.66 23.58
CA ASP A 50 -4.41 40.81 24.84
C ASP A 50 -2.88 40.74 24.69
N ARG A 51 -2.39 40.67 23.43
CA ARG A 51 -0.97 40.64 23.07
C ARG A 51 -0.19 39.47 23.65
N LYS A 52 -0.85 38.45 24.21
CA LYS A 52 -0.18 37.25 24.71
C LYS A 52 0.27 36.38 23.53
N PRO A 53 1.52 35.88 23.54
CA PRO A 53 1.99 34.98 22.51
C PRO A 53 1.33 33.61 22.65
N ASP A 54 0.93 33.05 21.52
CA ASP A 54 0.64 31.63 21.39
C ASP A 54 1.82 30.97 20.67
N ASN A 55 2.60 30.20 21.43
CA ASN A 55 3.81 29.54 20.93
C ASN A 55 3.52 28.19 20.26
N ARG A 56 2.25 27.78 20.18
CA ARG A 56 1.85 26.55 19.47
C ARG A 56 1.89 26.78 17.96
N GLN A 57 2.19 25.73 17.21
CA GLN A 57 1.98 25.78 15.76
C GLN A 57 0.48 25.90 15.47
N ILE A 58 0.10 26.54 14.36
CA ILE A 58 -1.32 26.77 14.01
C ILE A 58 -2.13 25.46 14.06
N GLN A 59 -1.54 24.35 13.62
CA GLN A 59 -2.14 23.02 13.59
C GLN A 59 -2.43 22.44 14.99
N GLN A 60 -1.78 22.96 16.03
CA GLN A 60 -1.89 22.53 17.43
C GLN A 60 -2.84 23.42 18.25
N ILE A 61 -3.37 24.49 17.66
CA ILE A 61 -4.31 25.38 18.32
C ILE A 61 -5.70 24.72 18.27
N SER A 62 -6.31 24.57 19.44
CA SER A 62 -7.61 23.93 19.60
C SER A 62 -8.71 24.67 18.85
N HIS A 63 -9.62 23.93 18.23
CA HIS A 63 -10.77 24.48 17.54
C HIS A 63 -11.97 24.56 18.49
N SER A 64 -12.76 25.62 18.43
CA SER A 64 -14.01 25.69 19.22
C SER A 64 -15.22 25.28 18.39
N PHE A 65 -15.56 24.00 18.42
CA PHE A 65 -16.79 23.50 17.78
C PHE A 65 -18.06 24.00 18.48
N HIS A 66 -18.00 24.29 19.78
CA HIS A 66 -19.11 24.89 20.53
C HIS A 66 -19.55 26.24 19.95
N ILE A 67 -18.62 27.05 19.42
CA ILE A 67 -18.98 28.32 18.74
C ILE A 67 -19.75 28.04 17.46
N LEU A 68 -19.39 26.98 16.71
CA LEU A 68 -20.10 26.58 15.50
C LEU A 68 -21.50 26.05 15.83
N ASP A 69 -21.60 25.20 16.86
CA ASP A 69 -22.89 24.67 17.32
C ASP A 69 -23.80 25.80 17.85
N LEU A 70 -23.23 26.79 18.55
CA LEU A 70 -23.93 28.00 18.97
C LEU A 70 -24.43 28.83 17.78
N ILE A 71 -23.63 28.98 16.72
CA ILE A 71 -24.05 29.67 15.48
C ILE A 71 -25.23 28.93 14.84
N GLU A 72 -25.15 27.61 14.74
CA GLU A 72 -26.23 26.76 14.22
C GLU A 72 -27.51 26.91 15.06
N HIS A 73 -27.42 26.79 16.39
CA HIS A 73 -28.56 26.95 17.29
C HIS A 73 -29.17 28.36 17.29
N ILE A 74 -28.35 29.41 17.25
CA ILE A 74 -28.83 30.80 17.18
C ILE A 74 -29.52 31.06 15.84
N SER A 75 -29.01 30.49 14.74
CA SER A 75 -29.66 30.54 13.44
C SER A 75 -31.04 29.88 13.47
N ASP A 76 -31.15 28.68 14.06
CA ASP A 76 -32.43 27.96 14.18
C ASP A 76 -33.44 28.68 15.08
N MET A 77 -32.97 29.22 16.21
CA MET A 77 -33.81 30.04 17.10
C MET A 77 -34.27 31.32 16.40
N SER A 78 -33.40 31.98 15.64
CA SER A 78 -33.71 33.19 14.87
C SER A 78 -34.77 32.92 13.79
N GLN A 79 -34.66 31.79 13.08
CA GLN A 79 -35.67 31.36 12.12
C GLN A 79 -37.01 31.07 12.80
N THR A 80 -37.00 30.36 13.93
CA THR A 80 -38.22 30.08 14.70
C THR A 80 -38.91 31.38 15.15
N LEU A 81 -38.14 32.33 15.66
CA LEU A 81 -38.63 33.65 16.05
C LEU A 81 -39.16 34.46 14.85
N LYS A 82 -38.56 34.33 13.66
CA LYS A 82 -39.04 34.96 12.41
C LYS A 82 -40.45 34.49 12.06
N TYR A 83 -40.75 33.21 12.21
CA TYR A 83 -42.09 32.69 11.96
C TYR A 83 -43.08 33.12 13.06
N LEU A 84 -42.69 33.10 14.33
CA LEU A 84 -43.58 33.49 15.43
C LEU A 84 -44.06 34.95 15.35
N LYS A 85 -43.30 35.83 14.69
CA LYS A 85 -43.68 37.24 14.43
C LYS A 85 -44.80 37.42 13.40
N LEU A 86 -45.09 36.40 12.58
CA LEU A 86 -46.13 36.46 11.54
C LEU A 86 -47.52 36.07 12.10
N PRO A 87 -48.63 36.48 11.46
CA PRO A 87 -49.95 35.93 11.73
C PRO A 87 -50.02 34.41 11.44
N PRO A 88 -50.88 33.63 12.12
CA PRO A 88 -50.96 32.18 11.96
C PRO A 88 -51.17 31.69 10.50
N SER A 89 -51.95 32.41 9.70
CA SER A 89 -52.18 32.10 8.28
C SER A 89 -50.93 32.29 7.42
N GLU A 90 -50.17 33.37 7.65
CA GLU A 90 -48.93 33.68 6.93
C GLU A 90 -47.76 32.78 7.37
N ARG A 91 -47.74 32.35 8.64
CA ARG A 91 -46.78 31.35 9.13
C ARG A 91 -46.84 30.06 8.34
N LEU A 92 -48.05 29.54 8.12
CA LEU A 92 -48.27 28.28 7.41
C LEU A 92 -47.67 28.36 6.00
N ILE A 93 -47.96 29.46 5.28
CA ILE A 93 -47.47 29.69 3.92
C ILE A 93 -45.93 29.81 3.91
N ALA A 94 -45.35 30.57 4.85
CA ALA A 94 -43.91 30.75 4.93
C ALA A 94 -43.17 29.44 5.28
N MET A 95 -43.74 28.61 6.15
CA MET A 95 -43.20 27.30 6.50
C MET A 95 -43.31 26.30 5.34
N GLN A 96 -44.43 26.32 4.60
CA GLN A 96 -44.61 25.50 3.40
C GLN A 96 -43.57 25.85 2.33
N LYS A 97 -43.40 27.14 2.03
CA LYS A 97 -42.38 27.61 1.07
C LYS A 97 -40.96 27.22 1.50
N GLN A 98 -40.63 27.36 2.79
CA GLN A 98 -39.31 26.95 3.29
C GLN A 98 -39.09 25.44 3.16
N ALA A 99 -40.13 24.63 3.40
CA ALA A 99 -40.06 23.18 3.24
C ALA A 99 -39.85 22.79 1.76
N GLU A 100 -40.49 23.48 0.83
CA GLU A 100 -40.28 23.30 -0.62
C GLU A 100 -38.85 23.67 -1.03
N GLU A 101 -38.33 24.81 -0.58
CA GLU A 101 -36.94 25.23 -0.83
C GLU A 101 -35.91 24.24 -0.25
N ASN A 102 -36.18 23.71 0.96
CA ASN A 102 -35.32 22.70 1.58
C ASN A 102 -35.37 21.37 0.81
N LEU A 103 -36.56 20.98 0.34
CA LEU A 103 -36.72 19.79 -0.48
C LEU A 103 -35.91 19.91 -1.78
N GLU A 104 -35.92 21.08 -2.42
CA GLU A 104 -35.15 21.31 -3.64
C GLU A 104 -33.64 21.23 -3.39
N LYS A 105 -33.14 21.86 -2.32
CA LYS A 105 -31.72 21.71 -1.91
C LYS A 105 -31.32 20.26 -1.66
N CYS A 106 -32.20 19.48 -1.04
CA CYS A 106 -31.97 18.06 -0.82
C CYS A 106 -31.87 17.30 -2.14
N LYS A 107 -32.73 17.59 -3.13
CA LYS A 107 -32.65 16.98 -4.47
C LYS A 107 -31.34 17.32 -5.17
N ASP A 108 -30.93 18.59 -5.15
CA ASP A 108 -29.66 19.03 -5.74
C ASP A 108 -28.47 18.30 -5.11
N HIS A 109 -28.48 18.16 -3.78
CA HIS A 109 -27.43 17.46 -3.05
C HIS A 109 -27.41 15.96 -3.38
N ILE A 110 -28.58 15.31 -3.47
CA ILE A 110 -28.69 13.91 -3.91
C ILE A 110 -28.12 13.75 -5.33
N GLY A 111 -28.39 14.70 -6.24
CA GLY A 111 -27.81 14.74 -7.58
C GLY A 111 -26.28 14.77 -7.54
N LEU A 112 -25.70 15.69 -6.78
CA LEU A 112 -24.25 15.81 -6.61
C LEU A 112 -23.62 14.53 -6.05
N VAL A 113 -24.21 13.95 -5.00
CA VAL A 113 -23.74 12.70 -4.39
C VAL A 113 -23.80 11.55 -5.41
N THR A 114 -24.87 11.48 -6.19
CA THR A 114 -25.03 10.45 -7.24
C THR A 114 -23.95 10.57 -8.30
N THR A 115 -23.63 11.79 -8.76
CA THR A 115 -22.52 12.03 -9.69
C THR A 115 -21.19 11.59 -9.09
N ARG A 116 -20.91 11.92 -7.82
CA ARG A 116 -19.67 11.48 -7.15
C ARG A 116 -19.57 9.96 -7.02
N ILE A 117 -20.67 9.27 -6.74
CA ILE A 117 -20.71 7.80 -6.72
C ILE A 117 -20.37 7.24 -8.12
N ALA A 118 -20.89 7.83 -9.19
CA ALA A 118 -20.58 7.42 -10.55
C ALA A 118 -19.08 7.60 -10.88
N GLU A 119 -18.49 8.75 -10.55
CA GLU A 119 -17.06 9.00 -10.73
C GLU A 119 -16.19 7.98 -9.98
N ILE A 120 -16.57 7.61 -8.76
CA ILE A 120 -15.85 6.59 -7.96
C ILE A 120 -15.95 5.22 -8.63
N ARG A 121 -17.12 4.85 -9.16
CA ARG A 121 -17.31 3.58 -9.88
C ARG A 121 -16.50 3.53 -11.17
N GLU A 122 -16.47 4.61 -11.94
CA GLU A 122 -15.67 4.67 -13.18
C GLU A 122 -14.19 4.53 -12.88
N LYS A 123 -13.71 5.31 -11.89
CA LYS A 123 -12.35 5.16 -11.38
C LYS A 123 -12.10 3.70 -11.00
N LYS A 124 -13.01 3.09 -10.21
CA LYS A 124 -12.97 1.68 -9.79
C LYS A 124 -12.56 0.74 -10.90
N GLU A 125 -13.34 0.76 -11.97
CA GLU A 125 -13.15 -0.15 -13.10
C GLU A 125 -11.83 0.14 -13.83
N LYS A 126 -11.44 1.41 -13.96
CA LYS A 126 -10.18 1.79 -14.61
C LYS A 126 -8.95 1.25 -13.89
N THR A 127 -8.82 1.44 -12.58
CA THR A 127 -7.62 0.92 -11.87
C THR A 127 -7.62 -0.59 -11.81
N LEU A 128 -8.79 -1.25 -11.72
CA LEU A 128 -8.85 -2.72 -11.84
C LEU A 128 -8.31 -3.19 -13.20
N ALA A 129 -8.65 -2.49 -14.29
CA ALA A 129 -8.10 -2.80 -15.61
C ALA A 129 -6.57 -2.60 -15.65
N GLU A 130 -6.05 -1.49 -15.13
CA GLU A 130 -4.61 -1.20 -15.07
C GLU A 130 -3.83 -2.26 -14.25
N ILE A 131 -4.39 -2.72 -13.13
CA ILE A 131 -3.82 -3.80 -12.33
C ILE A 131 -3.77 -5.08 -13.17
N ASN A 132 -4.90 -5.49 -13.73
CA ASN A 132 -4.98 -6.74 -14.49
C ASN A 132 -4.01 -6.74 -15.68
N GLU A 133 -3.93 -5.63 -16.42
CA GLU A 133 -2.98 -5.46 -17.52
C GLU A 133 -1.53 -5.60 -17.04
N SER A 134 -1.17 -4.89 -15.95
CA SER A 134 0.18 -4.95 -15.40
C SER A 134 0.59 -6.36 -15.00
N PHE A 135 -0.29 -7.07 -14.27
CA PHE A 135 -0.01 -8.45 -13.84
C PHE A 135 -0.02 -9.44 -15.01
N SER A 136 -0.79 -9.18 -16.08
CA SER A 136 -0.81 -10.04 -17.27
C SER A 136 0.55 -10.10 -17.97
N VAL A 137 1.27 -8.98 -18.03
CA VAL A 137 2.61 -8.89 -18.62
C VAL A 137 3.60 -9.74 -17.83
N TRP A 138 3.56 -9.67 -16.50
CA TRP A 138 4.42 -10.46 -15.63
C TRP A 138 4.12 -11.95 -15.72
N LYS A 139 2.84 -12.31 -15.74
CA LYS A 139 2.41 -13.69 -15.92
C LYS A 139 2.96 -14.26 -17.22
N GLN A 140 2.85 -13.52 -18.33
CA GLN A 140 3.40 -13.93 -19.62
C GLN A 140 4.93 -14.12 -19.54
N ALA A 141 5.65 -13.16 -18.97
CA ALA A 141 7.11 -13.26 -18.84
C ALA A 141 7.57 -14.47 -18.01
N LEU A 142 6.81 -14.85 -16.98
CA LEU A 142 7.08 -16.05 -16.18
C LEU A 142 6.80 -17.33 -16.98
N GLU A 143 5.68 -17.37 -17.71
CA GLU A 143 5.34 -18.49 -18.60
C GLU A 143 6.40 -18.67 -19.70
N ASP A 144 6.87 -17.58 -20.31
CA ASP A 144 7.93 -17.60 -21.33
C ASP A 144 9.25 -18.15 -20.76
N ARG A 145 9.64 -17.75 -19.53
CA ARG A 145 10.85 -18.27 -18.89
C ARG A 145 10.72 -19.74 -18.54
N GLN A 146 9.54 -20.18 -18.09
CA GLN A 146 9.28 -21.59 -17.83
C GLN A 146 9.50 -22.42 -19.11
N GLN A 147 8.89 -22.01 -20.22
CA GLN A 147 9.05 -22.70 -21.52
C GLN A 147 10.51 -22.74 -21.98
N THR A 148 11.25 -21.64 -21.74
CA THR A 148 12.68 -21.58 -22.07
C THR A 148 13.48 -22.60 -21.26
N LEU A 149 13.23 -22.69 -19.94
CA LEU A 149 13.89 -23.67 -19.06
C LEU A 149 13.54 -25.12 -19.44
N GLU A 150 12.28 -25.39 -19.78
CA GLU A 150 11.85 -26.70 -20.26
C GLU A 150 12.60 -27.09 -21.54
N THR A 151 12.74 -26.14 -22.48
CA THR A 151 13.49 -26.34 -23.72
C THR A 151 14.98 -26.57 -23.46
N GLU A 152 15.60 -25.80 -22.55
CA GLU A 152 17.00 -25.98 -22.14
C GLU A 152 17.24 -27.41 -21.59
N VAL A 153 16.35 -27.89 -20.70
CA VAL A 153 16.43 -29.24 -20.14
C VAL A 153 16.25 -30.31 -21.22
N MET A 154 15.29 -30.14 -22.12
CA MET A 154 15.07 -31.09 -23.22
C MET A 154 16.30 -31.21 -24.12
N ASN A 155 16.95 -30.10 -24.44
CA ASN A 155 18.16 -30.10 -25.28
C ASN A 155 19.34 -30.80 -24.59
N ILE A 156 19.60 -30.47 -23.32
CA ILE A 156 20.67 -31.11 -22.53
C ILE A 156 20.42 -32.61 -22.41
N ALA A 157 19.18 -33.01 -22.13
CA ALA A 157 18.82 -34.42 -22.04
C ALA A 157 18.99 -35.13 -23.39
N ALA A 158 18.62 -34.49 -24.50
CA ALA A 158 18.79 -35.06 -25.84
C ALA A 158 20.27 -35.29 -26.18
N GLU A 159 21.14 -34.31 -25.91
CA GLU A 159 22.59 -34.44 -26.14
C GLU A 159 23.20 -35.57 -25.31
N GLU A 160 22.82 -35.72 -24.04
CA GLU A 160 23.31 -36.82 -23.21
C GLU A 160 22.78 -38.17 -23.69
N ILE A 161 21.49 -38.27 -24.03
CA ILE A 161 20.90 -39.49 -24.59
C ILE A 161 21.64 -39.92 -25.86
N GLU A 162 21.93 -38.99 -26.77
CA GLU A 162 22.67 -39.29 -28.00
C GLU A 162 24.05 -39.91 -27.73
N LYS A 163 24.78 -39.40 -26.71
CA LYS A 163 26.07 -39.99 -26.28
C LYS A 163 25.90 -41.43 -25.78
N PHE A 164 24.90 -41.69 -24.94
CA PHE A 164 24.63 -43.05 -24.45
C PHE A 164 24.16 -43.99 -25.56
N GLU A 165 23.37 -43.50 -26.51
CA GLU A 165 22.96 -44.26 -27.69
C GLU A 165 24.16 -44.61 -28.58
N GLY A 166 25.11 -43.69 -28.75
CA GLY A 166 26.39 -43.95 -29.41
C GLY A 166 27.16 -45.10 -28.76
N VAL A 167 27.39 -45.00 -27.44
CA VAL A 167 28.07 -46.06 -26.66
C VAL A 167 27.33 -47.40 -26.73
N LYS A 168 25.99 -47.37 -26.67
CA LYS A 168 25.16 -48.58 -26.81
C LYS A 168 25.34 -49.22 -28.18
N ASN A 169 25.33 -48.43 -29.26
CA ASN A 169 25.48 -48.92 -30.63
C ASN A 169 26.88 -49.52 -30.83
N GLU A 170 27.94 -48.85 -30.39
CA GLU A 170 29.31 -49.38 -30.44
C GLU A 170 29.45 -50.70 -29.67
N THR A 171 28.83 -50.78 -28.49
CA THR A 171 28.84 -52.01 -27.68
C THR A 171 28.05 -53.13 -28.35
N GLN A 172 26.94 -52.80 -29.01
CA GLN A 172 26.11 -53.76 -29.74
C GLN A 172 26.86 -54.33 -30.96
N GLU A 173 27.58 -53.50 -31.72
CA GLU A 173 28.41 -53.96 -32.85
C GLU A 173 29.51 -54.94 -32.40
N LEU A 174 30.17 -54.66 -31.27
CA LEU A 174 31.16 -55.57 -30.69
C LEU A 174 30.53 -56.90 -30.27
N PHE A 175 29.33 -56.86 -29.68
CA PHE A 175 28.59 -58.05 -29.28
C PHE A 175 28.18 -58.90 -30.49
N ASP A 176 27.62 -58.27 -31.53
CA ASP A 176 27.19 -58.95 -32.75
C ASP A 176 28.38 -59.59 -33.48
N GLY A 177 29.52 -58.87 -33.58
CA GLY A 177 30.76 -59.40 -34.16
C GLY A 177 31.34 -60.59 -33.38
N ALA A 178 31.26 -60.54 -32.04
CA ALA A 178 31.67 -61.66 -31.19
C ALA A 178 30.75 -62.88 -31.39
N ASN A 179 29.44 -62.70 -31.50
CA ASN A 179 28.50 -63.79 -31.76
C ASN A 179 28.75 -64.46 -33.11
N ILE A 180 29.02 -63.70 -34.16
CA ILE A 180 29.37 -64.24 -35.49
C ILE A 180 30.65 -65.09 -35.39
N THR A 181 31.65 -64.62 -34.64
CA THR A 181 32.91 -65.34 -34.45
C THR A 181 32.67 -66.65 -33.68
N ILE A 182 31.83 -66.62 -32.64
CA ILE A 182 31.43 -67.84 -31.90
C ILE A 182 30.71 -68.82 -32.82
N GLU A 183 29.75 -68.37 -33.63
CA GLU A 183 29.04 -69.23 -34.59
C GLU A 183 29.99 -69.85 -35.62
N HIS A 184 30.98 -69.11 -36.11
CA HIS A 184 32.02 -69.62 -36.99
C HIS A 184 32.84 -70.72 -36.32
N LEU A 185 33.32 -70.47 -35.10
CA LEU A 185 34.13 -71.43 -34.33
C LEU A 185 33.37 -72.72 -33.99
N LEU A 186 32.07 -72.63 -33.70
CA LEU A 186 31.22 -73.80 -33.43
C LEU A 186 31.04 -74.71 -34.65
N ASN A 187 31.22 -74.17 -35.87
CA ASN A 187 31.06 -74.89 -37.13
C ASN A 187 32.40 -75.23 -37.82
N ALA A 188 33.53 -74.80 -37.28
CA ALA A 188 34.87 -75.03 -37.83
C ALA A 188 35.39 -76.45 -37.54
N THR A 189 36.23 -76.99 -38.43
CA THR A 189 36.86 -78.31 -38.25
C THR A 189 38.28 -78.19 -37.68
N GLU A 190 38.86 -79.28 -37.17
CA GLU A 190 40.20 -79.26 -36.52
C GLU A 190 41.34 -78.75 -37.43
N GLU A 191 41.21 -78.85 -38.75
CA GLU A 191 42.20 -78.33 -39.71
C GLU A 191 42.06 -76.81 -39.94
N ASP A 192 40.88 -76.23 -39.72
CA ASP A 192 40.60 -74.79 -39.95
C ASP A 192 41.15 -73.90 -38.82
N ILE A 193 41.23 -74.44 -37.59
CA ILE A 193 41.55 -73.71 -36.36
C ILE A 193 43.05 -73.38 -36.23
N ALA A 194 43.93 -74.03 -36.99
CA ALA A 194 45.38 -73.88 -36.89
C ALA A 194 45.92 -72.47 -37.25
N SER A 195 45.06 -71.57 -37.75
CA SER A 195 45.43 -70.21 -38.13
C SER A 195 44.48 -69.11 -37.62
N GLU A 196 43.41 -69.44 -36.89
CA GLU A 196 42.46 -68.45 -36.38
C GLU A 196 42.86 -67.95 -34.99
N ASP A 197 43.13 -66.64 -34.90
CA ASP A 197 43.52 -65.96 -33.66
C ASP A 197 42.31 -65.21 -33.09
N VAL A 198 41.70 -65.77 -32.03
CA VAL A 198 40.55 -65.14 -31.35
C VAL A 198 41.07 -64.03 -30.45
N LYS A 199 40.91 -62.78 -30.89
CA LYS A 199 41.32 -61.63 -30.08
C LYS A 199 40.31 -61.39 -28.94
N PRO A 200 40.76 -61.32 -27.67
CA PRO A 200 39.87 -61.00 -26.56
C PRO A 200 39.39 -59.55 -26.66
N ILE A 201 38.11 -59.33 -26.38
CA ILE A 201 37.57 -57.99 -26.12
C ILE A 201 38.21 -57.51 -24.81
N SER A 202 39.23 -56.66 -24.93
CA SER A 202 40.07 -56.24 -23.80
C SER A 202 39.57 -54.96 -23.13
N GLN A 203 38.82 -54.12 -23.85
CA GLN A 203 38.25 -52.87 -23.34
C GLN A 203 36.86 -52.63 -23.93
N LEU A 204 35.89 -52.36 -23.07
CA LEU A 204 34.57 -51.85 -23.45
C LEU A 204 34.62 -50.31 -23.49
N PRO A 205 33.74 -49.65 -24.27
CA PRO A 205 33.63 -48.20 -24.23
C PRO A 205 33.29 -47.72 -22.82
N ASP A 206 33.94 -46.62 -22.40
CA ASP A 206 33.69 -46.03 -21.08
C ASP A 206 32.29 -45.42 -21.01
N LEU A 207 31.59 -45.65 -19.89
CA LEU A 207 30.27 -45.11 -19.64
C LEU A 207 30.36 -43.63 -19.22
N PRO A 208 29.61 -42.71 -19.88
CA PRO A 208 29.50 -41.34 -19.43
C PRO A 208 28.90 -41.25 -18.01
N THR A 209 29.33 -40.27 -17.23
CA THR A 209 28.73 -39.96 -15.92
C THR A 209 27.80 -38.76 -16.03
N VAL A 210 26.57 -38.87 -15.51
CA VAL A 210 25.59 -37.77 -15.52
C VAL A 210 25.35 -37.28 -14.08
N ASP A 211 25.52 -35.98 -13.84
CA ASP A 211 25.06 -35.29 -12.63
C ASP A 211 24.36 -33.99 -13.03
N MET A 212 23.03 -34.02 -13.11
CA MET A 212 22.24 -32.83 -13.44
C MET A 212 21.56 -32.31 -12.17
N LYS A 213 21.97 -31.11 -11.72
CA LYS A 213 21.41 -30.45 -10.54
C LYS A 213 20.70 -29.16 -10.93
N LEU A 214 19.39 -29.23 -11.07
CA LEU A 214 18.54 -28.05 -11.20
C LEU A 214 18.24 -27.49 -9.80
N LYS A 215 18.87 -26.38 -9.43
CA LYS A 215 18.60 -25.70 -8.15
C LYS A 215 17.66 -24.53 -8.38
N PHE A 216 16.40 -24.71 -8.03
CA PHE A 216 15.47 -23.59 -7.92
C PHE A 216 15.84 -22.77 -6.67
N VAL A 217 16.41 -21.58 -6.88
CA VAL A 217 16.58 -20.60 -5.81
C VAL A 217 15.31 -19.75 -5.79
N ILE A 218 14.27 -20.27 -5.15
CA ILE A 218 13.08 -19.47 -4.83
C ILE A 218 13.33 -18.91 -3.44
N ASP A 219 13.84 -17.68 -3.40
CA ASP A 219 13.85 -16.90 -2.17
C ASP A 219 12.43 -16.37 -1.94
N LEU A 220 11.64 -17.14 -1.19
CA LEU A 220 10.25 -16.81 -0.91
C LEU A 220 10.11 -15.46 -0.18
N GLU A 221 11.07 -15.10 0.68
CA GLU A 221 11.06 -13.83 1.41
C GLU A 221 11.32 -12.64 0.47
N ASN A 222 12.32 -12.74 -0.41
CA ASN A 222 12.59 -11.70 -1.39
C ASN A 222 11.56 -11.65 -2.52
N ALA A 223 11.01 -12.79 -2.94
CA ALA A 223 9.93 -12.84 -3.92
C ALA A 223 8.65 -12.19 -3.37
N GLU A 224 8.28 -12.48 -2.13
CA GLU A 224 7.14 -11.84 -1.47
C GLU A 224 7.39 -10.33 -1.29
N HIS A 225 8.61 -9.93 -0.90
CA HIS A 225 9.00 -8.53 -0.81
C HIS A 225 8.92 -7.83 -2.18
N PHE A 226 9.44 -8.44 -3.24
CA PHE A 226 9.41 -7.91 -4.60
C PHE A 226 7.98 -7.78 -5.14
N ILE A 227 7.13 -8.81 -4.96
CA ILE A 227 5.71 -8.78 -5.35
C ILE A 227 4.96 -7.65 -4.61
N LYS A 228 5.26 -7.41 -3.33
CA LYS A 228 4.70 -6.28 -2.56
C LYS A 228 5.10 -4.89 -3.10
N HIS A 229 6.12 -4.78 -3.96
CA HIS A 229 6.52 -3.54 -4.61
C HIS A 229 5.88 -3.35 -6.01
N ILE A 230 5.26 -4.38 -6.59
CA ILE A 230 4.60 -4.31 -7.89
C ILE A 230 3.20 -3.73 -7.70
N GLY A 231 3.09 -2.43 -7.97
CA GLY A 231 1.83 -1.69 -7.87
C GLY A 231 1.47 -1.35 -6.42
N LYS A 232 1.43 -0.06 -6.10
CA LYS A 232 0.80 0.44 -4.88
C LYS A 232 -0.57 0.98 -5.23
N ILE A 233 -1.62 0.26 -4.88
CA ILE A 233 -2.97 0.83 -4.88
C ILE A 233 -3.07 1.68 -3.62
N GLY A 234 -2.77 2.97 -3.77
CA GLY A 234 -3.09 3.94 -2.74
C GLY A 234 -4.60 3.96 -2.52
N LYS A 235 -5.02 4.22 -1.28
CA LYS A 235 -6.42 4.37 -0.89
C LYS A 235 -7.30 5.03 -1.96
N TRP A 236 -8.35 4.34 -2.40
CA TRP A 236 -9.57 4.99 -2.91
C TRP A 236 -10.50 5.48 -1.80
N SER A 237 -9.88 5.83 -0.67
CA SER A 237 -10.36 5.84 0.70
C SER A 237 -10.63 4.42 1.28
N VAL A 238 -9.69 3.79 2.05
CA VAL A 238 -9.84 2.83 3.20
C VAL A 238 -8.48 2.25 3.67
N THR A 239 -8.26 2.11 4.97
CA THR A 239 -6.97 1.68 5.59
C THR A 239 -7.20 0.40 6.38
N ALA A 240 -6.33 -0.59 6.18
CA ALA A 240 -6.21 -1.77 7.02
C ALA A 240 -4.91 -1.72 7.84
N PRO A 241 -4.87 -2.25 9.08
CA PRO A 241 -3.74 -2.13 9.99
C PRO A 241 -2.67 -3.21 9.76
N ILE A 242 -1.41 -2.88 10.04
CA ILE A 242 -0.30 -3.86 10.17
C ILE A 242 -0.57 -4.77 11.37
N GLU A 243 -0.33 -6.07 11.19
CA GLU A 243 -0.19 -7.00 12.32
C GLU A 243 1.12 -6.73 13.06
N CYS A 244 1.02 -6.15 14.25
CA CYS A 244 2.15 -6.02 15.17
C CYS A 244 1.98 -7.06 16.29
N ASP A 245 3.08 -7.75 16.64
CA ASP A 245 3.10 -8.71 17.75
C ASP A 245 2.75 -8.06 19.09
N ASN A 246 3.02 -6.76 19.22
CA ASN A 246 2.95 -6.03 20.48
C ASN A 246 1.72 -5.13 20.61
N TYR A 247 1.12 -4.73 19.49
CA TYR A 247 0.04 -3.76 19.45
C TYR A 247 -1.03 -4.16 18.42
N THR A 248 -2.30 -3.98 18.76
CA THR A 248 -3.41 -3.99 17.82
C THR A 248 -3.67 -2.58 17.29
N ASN A 249 -4.27 -2.49 16.10
CA ASN A 249 -4.72 -1.22 15.50
C ASN A 249 -3.58 -0.23 15.21
N VAL A 250 -2.47 -0.69 14.62
CA VAL A 250 -1.40 0.20 14.13
C VAL A 250 -1.90 0.97 12.92
N THR A 251 -1.88 2.29 13.02
CA THR A 251 -2.41 3.23 12.03
C THR A 251 -1.34 4.12 11.40
N TYR A 252 -0.09 4.03 11.88
CA TYR A 252 1.06 4.80 11.41
C TYR A 252 2.33 3.97 11.43
N TRP A 253 3.19 4.23 10.46
CA TRP A 253 4.59 3.84 10.47
C TRP A 253 5.41 4.86 11.23
N MET A 254 6.20 4.41 12.19
CA MET A 254 7.17 5.23 12.91
C MET A 254 8.49 5.25 12.13
N VAL A 255 9.08 6.44 11.97
CA VAL A 255 10.35 6.64 11.27
C VAL A 255 11.39 7.15 12.26
N PRO A 256 12.13 6.25 12.94
CA PRO A 256 13.17 6.63 13.89
C PRO A 256 14.35 7.29 13.20
N SER A 257 15.01 8.23 13.88
CA SER A 257 16.13 8.97 13.31
C SER A 257 17.42 8.15 13.18
N CYS A 258 17.51 6.98 13.81
CA CYS A 258 18.70 6.12 13.76
C CYS A 258 18.93 5.52 12.37
N CYS A 259 17.88 5.00 11.72
CA CYS A 259 17.99 4.31 10.43
C CYS A 259 17.06 4.88 9.36
N SER A 260 16.10 5.76 9.73
CA SER A 260 15.10 6.34 8.82
C SER A 260 14.27 5.32 8.02
N GLN A 261 14.14 4.09 8.54
CA GLN A 261 13.29 3.03 7.99
C GLN A 261 11.91 3.03 8.67
N TYR A 262 10.95 2.27 8.14
CA TYR A 262 9.56 2.25 8.63
C TYR A 262 9.31 1.08 9.59
N TYR A 263 8.80 1.36 10.79
CA TYR A 263 8.41 0.32 11.77
C TYR A 263 7.07 0.60 12.42
N CYS A 264 6.32 -0.44 12.75
CA CYS A 264 5.01 -0.31 13.40
C CYS A 264 5.12 0.05 14.90
N CYS A 265 6.22 -0.29 15.56
CA CYS A 265 6.55 0.11 16.94
C CYS A 265 8.05 -0.05 17.21
N ASN A 266 8.52 0.51 18.34
CA ASN A 266 9.91 0.40 18.80
C ASN A 266 10.37 -1.05 19.01
N LYS A 267 9.52 -1.91 19.60
CA LYS A 267 9.87 -3.32 19.83
C LYS A 267 10.09 -4.09 18.52
N CYS A 268 9.37 -3.75 17.47
CA CYS A 268 9.55 -4.37 16.15
C CYS A 268 10.81 -3.87 15.43
N HIS A 269 11.25 -2.64 15.71
CA HIS A 269 12.56 -2.15 15.27
C HIS A 269 13.69 -2.90 15.98
N ASP A 270 13.67 -2.96 17.31
CA ASP A 270 14.78 -3.53 18.09
C ASP A 270 14.97 -5.04 17.85
N LYS A 271 13.93 -5.74 17.36
CA LYS A 271 14.05 -7.13 16.90
C LYS A 271 14.77 -7.28 15.55
N ARG A 272 14.69 -6.27 14.68
CA ARG A 272 15.17 -6.32 13.29
C ARG A 272 16.52 -5.63 13.12
N GLU A 273 16.79 -4.62 13.94
CA GLU A 273 18.00 -3.81 13.85
C GLU A 273 19.03 -4.20 14.91
N SER A 274 20.31 -4.09 14.54
CA SER A 274 21.45 -4.35 15.44
C SER A 274 21.73 -3.21 16.43
N HIS A 275 20.90 -2.17 16.44
CA HIS A 275 21.03 -0.99 17.28
C HIS A 275 19.69 -0.66 17.96
N PRO A 276 19.72 -0.03 19.15
CA PRO A 276 18.51 0.30 19.87
C PRO A 276 17.74 1.44 19.20
N TRP A 277 16.42 1.43 19.39
CA TRP A 277 15.51 2.47 18.93
C TRP A 277 15.93 3.87 19.35
N ALA A 278 16.16 4.74 18.38
CA ALA A 278 16.20 6.18 18.60
C ALA A 278 14.81 6.78 18.38
N TYR A 279 14.43 7.75 19.21
CA TYR A 279 13.10 8.36 19.18
C TYR A 279 12.69 8.82 17.77
N ALA A 280 11.51 8.39 17.30
CA ALA A 280 10.96 8.83 16.02
C ALA A 280 10.29 10.20 16.15
N ASN A 281 10.81 11.17 15.40
CA ASN A 281 10.17 12.48 15.25
C ASN A 281 9.16 12.51 14.09
N ARG A 282 9.15 11.46 13.26
CA ARG A 282 8.38 11.41 12.03
C ARG A 282 7.57 10.11 12.01
N MET A 283 6.34 10.20 11.53
CA MET A 283 5.45 9.07 11.35
C MET A 283 4.79 9.19 9.97
N VAL A 284 4.67 8.10 9.24
CA VAL A 284 3.91 8.07 7.99
C VAL A 284 2.55 7.48 8.27
N CYS A 285 1.50 8.24 7.99
CA CYS A 285 0.16 7.73 8.13
C CYS A 285 -0.09 6.65 7.10
N MET A 286 -0.59 5.50 7.57
CA MET A 286 -0.89 4.38 6.70
C MET A 286 -2.08 4.61 5.78
N PHE A 287 -2.85 5.67 6.05
CA PHE A 287 -4.08 5.94 5.33
C PHE A 287 -3.81 6.84 4.13
N CYS A 288 -3.08 7.92 4.39
CA CYS A 288 -2.85 9.02 3.47
C CYS A 288 -1.44 8.92 2.84
N GLU A 289 -0.58 8.00 3.31
CA GLU A 289 0.85 7.80 2.93
C GLU A 289 1.72 9.05 3.07
N LYS A 290 1.22 10.07 3.77
CA LYS A 290 1.96 11.30 4.01
C LYS A 290 2.70 11.21 5.34
N GLU A 291 3.93 11.69 5.29
CA GLU A 291 4.79 11.85 6.45
C GLU A 291 4.35 13.06 7.27
N GLN A 292 4.13 12.85 8.55
CA GLN A 292 3.81 13.88 9.54
C GLN A 292 4.72 13.77 10.75
N ASP A 293 4.74 14.82 11.56
CA ASP A 293 5.50 14.82 12.81
C ASP A 293 4.78 13.97 13.87
N TYR A 294 5.51 13.03 14.48
CA TYR A 294 4.97 12.14 15.50
C TYR A 294 4.44 12.88 16.73
N ARG A 295 4.99 14.05 17.05
CA ARG A 295 4.66 14.83 18.25
C ARG A 295 3.41 15.69 18.12
N LYS A 296 2.87 15.87 16.90
CA LYS A 296 1.73 16.77 16.65
C LYS A 296 0.39 16.12 16.97
N LEU A 297 0.10 14.97 16.38
CA LEU A 297 -1.20 14.29 16.48
C LEU A 297 -1.03 12.77 16.24
N PRO A 298 -0.65 11.98 17.26
CA PRO A 298 -0.33 10.56 17.08
C PRO A 298 -1.55 9.72 16.63
N ASN A 299 -2.76 10.25 16.80
CA ASN A 299 -4.02 9.61 16.46
C ASN A 299 -4.82 10.40 15.41
N HIS A 300 -4.22 11.35 14.67
CA HIS A 300 -4.94 12.12 13.64
C HIS A 300 -4.01 12.50 12.48
N CYS A 301 -4.34 12.09 11.24
CA CYS A 301 -3.47 12.37 10.08
C CYS A 301 -3.75 13.80 9.58
N GLU A 302 -2.72 14.65 9.53
CA GLU A 302 -2.81 16.04 9.05
C GLU A 302 -3.21 16.13 7.56
N PHE A 303 -3.08 15.03 6.81
CA PHE A 303 -3.27 14.99 5.37
C PHE A 303 -4.56 14.32 4.91
N CYS A 304 -5.10 13.34 5.63
CA CYS A 304 -6.47 12.84 5.39
C CYS A 304 -7.49 13.41 6.36
N ASN A 305 -7.07 14.22 7.35
CA ASN A 305 -7.95 14.90 8.32
C ASN A 305 -8.88 13.95 9.08
N GLU A 306 -8.42 12.71 9.28
CA GLU A 306 -9.16 11.61 9.88
C GLU A 306 -8.52 11.22 11.22
N TYR A 307 -9.36 10.88 12.20
CA TYR A 307 -8.91 10.32 13.46
C TYR A 307 -8.59 8.84 13.28
N HIS A 308 -7.40 8.46 13.69
CA HIS A 308 -6.91 7.09 13.65
C HIS A 308 -6.68 6.64 15.08
N LYS A 309 -7.48 5.68 15.54
CA LYS A 309 -7.41 5.19 16.91
C LYS A 309 -5.98 4.77 17.25
N GLY A 310 -5.51 5.20 18.42
CA GLY A 310 -4.16 4.87 18.89
C GLY A 310 -3.97 3.38 19.10
N VAL A 311 -2.70 2.97 19.00
CA VAL A 311 -2.28 1.58 19.20
C VAL A 311 -2.71 1.08 20.58
N VAL A 312 -3.33 -0.10 20.63
CA VAL A 312 -3.72 -0.76 21.89
C VAL A 312 -2.79 -1.93 22.09
N SER A 313 -2.06 -1.99 23.21
CA SER A 313 -1.18 -3.13 23.50
C SER A 313 -1.97 -4.44 23.48
N LYS A 314 -1.39 -5.47 22.84
CA LYS A 314 -1.89 -6.84 22.95
C LYS A 314 -1.62 -7.39 24.35
#